data_AF-A0A132MSS8-F1
#
_entry.id   AF-A0A132MSS8-F1
#
_cell.length_a   1.000
_cell.length_b   1.000
_cell.length_c   1.000
_cell.angle_alpha   90.00
_cell.angle_beta   90.00
_cell.angle_gamma   90.00
#
_symmetry.space_group_name_H-M   'P 1'
#
loop_
_entity.id
_entity.type
_entity.pdbx_description
1 polymer ?
#
loop_
_entity_poly.entity_id
_entity_poly.type
_entity_poly.pdbx_seq_one_letter_code
_entity_poly.pdbx_strand_id
1 'polypeptide(L)' 'MSSRQTVTTVPVTHSQPSALDLLRSTATVVLNEHVNAYGLCAVCGSAFPCERAVLAEHNLASL' A
#
# COMPACT_ATOMS: atom_id res chain seq x y z
N MET A 1 42.87 23.57 23.76
CA MET A 1 42.41 22.20 23.42
C MET A 1 40.94 22.31 23.00
N SER A 2 40.65 22.35 21.69
CA SER A 2 39.27 22.42 21.17
C SER A 2 39.01 21.19 20.32
N SER A 3 38.19 20.29 20.85
CA SER A 3 37.79 19.05 20.21
C SER A 3 36.89 19.33 18.99
N ARG A 4 37.29 18.82 17.83
CA ARG A 4 36.44 18.76 16.63
C ARG A 4 35.37 17.69 16.85
N GLN A 5 34.10 18.06 16.75
CA GLN A 5 33.01 17.08 16.64
C GLN A 5 32.92 16.61 15.18
N THR A 6 33.18 15.33 14.95
CA THR A 6 32.87 14.63 13.71
C THR A 6 31.37 14.33 13.70
N VAL A 7 30.63 15.04 12.85
CA VAL A 7 29.26 14.66 12.49
C VAL A 7 29.35 13.41 11.62
N THR A 8 29.10 12.25 12.23
CA THR A 8 28.95 10.99 11.49
C THR A 8 27.59 11.02 10.80
N THR A 9 27.57 11.43 9.53
CA THR A 9 26.45 11.22 8.62
C THR A 9 26.32 9.73 8.33
N VAL A 10 25.41 9.06 9.04
CA VAL A 10 24.98 7.71 8.66
C VAL A 10 24.32 7.80 7.28
N PRO A 11 24.72 6.97 6.29
CA PRO A 11 24.03 6.93 5.01
C PRO A 11 22.65 6.33 5.28
N VAL A 12 21.61 7.14 5.13
CA VAL A 12 20.23 6.64 5.12
C VAL A 12 20.05 5.86 3.83
N THR A 13 20.07 4.54 3.92
CA THR A 13 19.79 3.65 2.80
C THR A 13 18.30 3.73 2.51
N HIS A 14 17.90 4.60 1.59
CA HIS A 14 16.54 4.61 1.06
C HIS A 14 16.37 3.42 0.10
N SER A 15 16.02 2.26 0.64
CA SER A 15 15.60 1.12 -0.17
C SER A 15 14.31 1.48 -0.89
N GLN A 16 14.34 1.51 -2.22
CA GLN A 16 13.13 1.70 -3.03
C GLN A 16 12.20 0.50 -2.85
N PRO A 17 10.88 0.71 -2.73
CA PRO A 17 9.93 -0.38 -2.62
C PRO A 17 9.96 -1.24 -3.88
N SER A 18 9.89 -2.56 -3.70
CA SER A 18 9.78 -3.46 -4.84
C SER A 18 8.42 -3.34 -5.51
N ALA A 19 8.29 -3.86 -6.73
CA ALA A 19 7.00 -3.92 -7.41
C ALA A 19 5.95 -4.72 -6.60
N LEU A 20 6.38 -5.75 -5.86
CA LEU A 20 5.49 -6.53 -4.99
C LEU A 20 5.04 -5.74 -3.76
N ASP A 21 5.92 -4.91 -3.18
CA ASP A 21 5.55 -4.01 -2.07
C ASP A 21 4.52 -2.96 -2.53
N LEU A 22 4.71 -2.41 -3.72
CA LEU A 22 3.76 -1.48 -4.34
C LEU A 22 2.43 -2.17 -4.65
N LEU A 23 2.46 -3.40 -5.14
CA LEU A 23 1.23 -4.16 -5.41
C LEU A 23 0.46 -4.47 -4.13
N ARG A 24 1.16 -4.94 -3.07
CA ARG A 24 0.55 -5.22 -1.76
C ARG A 24 -0.09 -3.96 -1.15
N SER A 25 0.65 -2.85 -1.15
CA SER A 25 0.15 -1.59 -0.60
C SER A 25 -1.05 -1.06 -1.37
N THR A 26 -0.99 -1.08 -2.71
CA THR A 26 -2.11 -0.67 -3.57
C THR A 26 -3.33 -1.54 -3.37
N ALA A 27 -3.17 -2.87 -3.35
CA ALA A 27 -4.28 -3.80 -3.13
C ALA A 27 -4.92 -3.59 -1.75
N THR A 28 -4.11 -3.39 -0.71
CA THR A 28 -4.61 -3.06 0.64
C THR A 28 -5.43 -1.78 0.66
N VAL A 29 -4.95 -0.72 0.00
CA VAL A 29 -5.70 0.55 -0.10
C VAL A 29 -7.02 0.34 -0.82
N VAL A 30 -7.03 -0.38 -1.95
CA VAL A 30 -8.24 -0.66 -2.70
C VAL A 30 -9.27 -1.39 -1.85
N LEU A 31 -8.88 -2.39 -1.04
CA LEU A 31 -9.84 -3.11 -0.17
C LEU A 31 -10.39 -2.23 0.95
N ASN A 32 -9.55 -1.36 1.51
CA ASN A 32 -9.99 -0.44 2.56
C ASN A 32 -10.94 0.64 2.04
N GLU A 33 -10.82 1.03 0.77
CA GLU A 33 -11.68 2.05 0.15
C GLU A 33 -12.94 1.44 -0.47
N HIS A 34 -12.81 0.32 -1.19
CA HIS A 34 -13.90 -0.32 -1.93
C HIS A 34 -14.76 -1.24 -1.04
N VAL A 35 -15.18 -0.76 0.12
CA VAL A 35 -15.98 -1.51 1.10
C VAL A 35 -17.44 -1.68 0.68
N ASN A 36 -18.11 -2.64 1.31
CA ASN A 36 -19.55 -2.87 1.17
C ASN A 36 -20.34 -1.78 1.92
N ALA A 37 -21.08 -0.96 1.16
CA ALA A 37 -22.08 -0.02 1.63
C ALA A 37 -23.47 -0.48 1.15
N TYR A 38 -24.19 -1.21 2.00
CA TYR A 38 -25.55 -1.68 1.73
C TYR A 38 -25.71 -2.52 0.44
N GLY A 39 -24.74 -3.37 0.13
CA GLY A 39 -24.71 -4.22 -1.07
C GLY A 39 -24.09 -3.57 -2.30
N LEU A 40 -23.68 -2.30 -2.20
CA LEU A 40 -22.96 -1.56 -3.23
C LEU A 40 -21.53 -1.26 -2.78
N CYS A 41 -20.62 -1.08 -3.74
CA CYS A 41 -19.27 -0.60 -3.45
C CYS A 41 -19.32 0.88 -3.11
N ALA A 42 -18.74 1.27 -1.97
CA ALA A 42 -18.73 2.66 -1.50
C ALA A 42 -18.09 3.65 -2.49
N VAL A 43 -17.10 3.22 -3.27
CA VAL A 43 -16.37 4.06 -4.24
C VAL A 43 -17.00 4.01 -5.63
N CYS A 44 -17.36 2.82 -6.10
CA CYS A 44 -17.83 2.63 -7.48
C CYS A 44 -19.35 2.84 -7.64
N GLY A 45 -20.14 2.67 -6.56
CA GLY A 45 -21.59 2.64 -6.62
C GLY A 45 -22.20 1.40 -7.30
N SER A 46 -21.36 0.49 -7.83
CA SER A 46 -21.79 -0.79 -8.42
C SER A 46 -22.12 -1.82 -7.35
N ALA A 47 -22.70 -2.97 -7.74
CA ALA A 47 -22.86 -4.10 -6.84
C ALA A 47 -21.53 -4.48 -6.18
N PHE A 48 -21.58 -4.79 -4.88
CA PHE A 48 -20.44 -5.31 -4.13
C PHE A 48 -20.41 -6.86 -4.19
N PRO A 49 -19.23 -7.48 -4.34
CA PRO A 49 -17.92 -6.85 -4.54
C PRO A 49 -17.76 -6.33 -5.97
N CYS A 50 -17.11 -5.16 -6.10
CA CYS A 50 -16.75 -4.63 -7.41
C CYS A 50 -15.49 -5.31 -7.95
N GLU A 51 -15.27 -5.27 -9.26
CA GLU A 51 -14.12 -5.91 -9.92
C GLU A 51 -12.77 -5.49 -9.33
N ARG A 52 -12.63 -4.22 -8.94
CA ARG A 52 -11.39 -3.72 -8.31
C ARG A 52 -11.12 -4.35 -6.95
N ALA A 53 -12.16 -4.54 -6.14
CA ALA A 53 -12.02 -5.21 -4.85
C ALA A 53 -11.63 -6.68 -5.06
N VAL A 54 -12.30 -7.39 -5.97
CA VAL A 54 -11.99 -8.79 -6.31
C VAL A 54 -10.53 -8.93 -6.78
N LEU A 55 -10.07 -8.04 -7.67
CA LEU A 55 -8.69 -8.09 -8.16
C LEU A 55 -7.67 -7.80 -7.04
N ALA A 56 -7.98 -6.86 -6.15
CA ALA A 56 -7.12 -6.55 -5.01
C ALA A 56 -7.02 -7.74 -4.03
N GLU A 57 -8.13 -8.42 -3.73
CA GLU A 57 -8.13 -9.65 -2.92
C GLU A 57 -7.27 -10.74 -3.58
N HIS A 58 -7.46 -10.97 -4.87
CA HIS A 58 -6.68 -11.94 -5.64
C HIS A 58 -5.17 -11.64 -5.59
N ASN A 59 -4.79 -10.37 -5.76
CA ASN A 59 -3.39 -9.95 -5.71
C ASN A 59 -2.78 -10.21 -4.33
N LEU A 60 -3.49 -9.91 -3.24
CA LEU A 60 -3.00 -10.21 -1.89
C LEU A 60 -2.87 -11.70 -1.61
N ALA A 61 -3.79 -12.52 -2.13
CA ALA A 61 -3.73 -13.98 -1.98
C ALA A 61 -2.58 -14.63 -2.79
N SER A 62 -2.07 -13.94 -3.81
CA SER A 62 -1.02 -14.43 -4.71
C SER A 62 0.40 -13.98 -4.34
N LEU A 63 0.54 -13.13 -3.30
CA LEU A 63 1.81 -12.55 -2.82
C LEU A 63 2.33 -13.26 -1.56
#